data_AF-A0A7S2J1V3-F1
#
_entry.id   AF-A0A7S2J1V3-F1
#
_cell.length_a   1.000
_cell.length_b   1.000
_cell.length_c   1.000
_cell.angle_alpha   90.00
_cell.angle_beta   90.00
_cell.angle_gamma   90.00
#
_symmetry.space_group_name_H-M   'P 1'
#
loop_
_entity.id
_entity.type
_entity.pdbx_description
1 polymer ?
#
loop_
_entity_poly.entity_id
_entity_poly.type
_entity_poly.pdbx_seq_one_letter_code
_entity_poly.pdbx_strand_id
1 'polypeptide(L)'
;MTRTSALLSCLRQANTTIRWLLLQSTTSDAALQAVFRSAPVPKERLLQVLVDTALLEEKLRGVMGPLVARRAAAWADLQKAAAERMGDLATYFSGQHALQRNVRNEDLEGWFRDKQERIEQLVFGDHEDLLALGRKIGSIARALQQVEEFHEVARQPHILHFIGEARGLLQRMVRTMNLNGGTLETVATVADLSYAWKALAAYQQSMHGLLAQSPDSVKGLRALFLKLASILESPLRRIRQAGNPAQYELVSGYYSARLVQFMRSTLQEIPRLLFGLLGQISEQTAARPDGLGSRISLQDFHAYTSGSHEARHTVGLLTNRI
;
A
#
# COMPACT_ATOMS: atom_id res chain seq x y z
N MET A 1 -6.39 2.09 14.66
CA MET A 1 -7.22 1.00 14.09
C MET A 1 -8.39 1.49 13.24
N THR A 2 -8.99 2.66 13.53
CA THR A 2 -10.16 3.20 12.79
C THR A 2 -9.91 3.56 11.32
N ARG A 3 -8.70 4.00 10.94
CA ARG A 3 -8.39 4.33 9.53
C ARG A 3 -8.19 3.09 8.65
N THR A 4 -7.60 2.02 9.19
CA THR A 4 -7.39 0.77 8.45
C THR A 4 -8.71 0.07 8.13
N SER A 5 -9.67 0.05 9.07
CA SER A 5 -10.99 -0.54 8.81
C SER A 5 -11.77 0.23 7.73
N ALA A 6 -11.68 1.56 7.72
CA ALA A 6 -12.30 2.39 6.69
C ALA A 6 -11.71 2.10 5.29
N LEU A 7 -10.38 1.98 5.18
CA LEU A 7 -9.71 1.61 3.93
C LEU A 7 -10.13 0.22 3.43
N LEU A 8 -10.22 -0.76 4.32
CA LEU A 8 -10.68 -2.12 3.96
C LEU A 8 -12.14 -2.14 3.53
N SER A 9 -13.00 -1.35 4.18
CA SER A 9 -14.41 -1.22 3.80
C SER A 9 -14.54 -0.61 2.40
N CYS A 10 -13.78 0.47 2.12
CA CYS A 10 -13.72 1.09 0.81
C CYS A 10 -13.25 0.12 -0.27
N LEU A 11 -12.15 -0.62 -0.04
CA LEU A 11 -11.66 -1.64 -0.96
C LEU A 11 -12.69 -2.75 -1.22
N ARG A 12 -13.41 -3.16 -0.19
CA ARG A 12 -14.48 -4.16 -0.32
C ARG A 12 -15.60 -3.65 -1.20
N GLN A 13 -16.13 -2.46 -0.90
CA GLN A 13 -17.19 -1.85 -1.69
C GLN A 13 -16.77 -1.67 -3.14
N ALA A 14 -15.57 -1.11 -3.38
CA ALA A 14 -15.05 -0.91 -4.73
C ALA A 14 -14.94 -2.22 -5.52
N ASN A 15 -14.31 -3.27 -4.95
CA ASN A 15 -14.17 -4.56 -5.64
C ASN A 15 -15.51 -5.27 -5.86
N THR A 16 -16.45 -5.18 -4.91
CA THR A 16 -17.80 -5.75 -5.08
C THR A 16 -18.54 -5.05 -6.22
N THR A 17 -18.50 -3.71 -6.27
CA THR A 17 -19.12 -2.92 -7.34
C THR A 17 -18.47 -3.21 -8.70
N ILE A 18 -17.14 -3.23 -8.78
CA ILE A 18 -16.40 -3.57 -10.00
C ILE A 18 -16.80 -4.97 -10.48
N ARG A 19 -16.83 -5.96 -9.59
CA ARG A 19 -17.20 -7.33 -9.93
C ARG A 19 -18.59 -7.40 -10.53
N TRP A 20 -19.55 -6.74 -9.89
CA TRP A 20 -20.92 -6.70 -10.39
C TRP A 20 -20.98 -6.06 -11.78
N LEU A 21 -20.41 -4.87 -11.96
CA LEU A 21 -20.43 -4.14 -13.23
C LEU A 21 -19.71 -4.89 -14.37
N LEU A 22 -18.57 -5.54 -14.10
CA LEU A 22 -17.86 -6.32 -15.10
C LEU A 22 -18.67 -7.54 -15.56
N LEU A 23 -19.32 -8.24 -14.63
CA LEU A 23 -20.06 -9.47 -14.92
C LEU A 23 -21.42 -9.23 -15.58
N GLN A 24 -22.05 -8.07 -15.38
CA GLN A 24 -23.28 -7.70 -16.09
C GLN A 24 -23.17 -7.85 -17.60
N SER A 25 -22.02 -7.44 -18.15
CA SER A 25 -21.74 -7.54 -19.59
C SER A 25 -21.66 -8.98 -20.11
N THR A 26 -21.57 -9.96 -19.21
CA THR A 26 -21.43 -11.39 -19.54
C THR A 26 -22.71 -12.20 -19.32
N THR A 27 -23.81 -11.57 -18.90
CA THR A 27 -25.08 -12.29 -18.67
C THR A 27 -25.71 -12.76 -19.98
N SER A 28 -26.28 -13.97 -19.99
CA SER A 28 -27.00 -14.52 -21.14
C SER A 28 -28.50 -14.24 -21.10
N ASP A 29 -29.02 -13.69 -20.00
CA ASP A 29 -30.45 -13.41 -19.80
C ASP A 29 -30.87 -12.15 -20.54
N ALA A 30 -31.82 -12.28 -21.47
CA ALA A 30 -32.31 -11.19 -22.31
C ALA A 30 -33.03 -10.07 -21.53
N ALA A 31 -33.77 -10.40 -20.47
CA ALA A 31 -34.48 -9.43 -19.66
C ALA A 31 -33.48 -8.57 -18.86
N LEU A 32 -32.47 -9.21 -18.27
CA LEU A 32 -31.41 -8.49 -17.57
C LEU A 32 -30.54 -7.66 -18.52
N GLN A 33 -30.25 -8.17 -19.73
CA GLN A 33 -29.54 -7.38 -20.74
C GLN A 33 -30.32 -6.13 -21.14
N ALA A 34 -31.66 -6.20 -21.27
CA ALA A 34 -32.48 -5.04 -21.59
C ALA A 34 -32.39 -3.96 -20.49
N VAL A 35 -32.40 -4.36 -19.22
CA VAL A 35 -32.23 -3.45 -18.07
C VAL A 35 -30.83 -2.83 -18.06
N PHE A 36 -29.76 -3.58 -18.34
CA PHE A 36 -28.41 -3.01 -18.35
C PHE A 36 -28.16 -2.10 -19.56
N ARG A 37 -28.82 -2.35 -20.69
CA ARG A 37 -28.75 -1.47 -21.87
C ARG A 37 -29.49 -0.15 -21.68
N SER A 38 -30.49 -0.09 -20.79
CA SER A 38 -31.20 1.18 -20.52
C SER A 38 -30.38 2.16 -19.67
N ALA A 39 -29.36 1.68 -18.95
CA ALA A 39 -28.44 2.50 -18.17
C ALA A 39 -26.98 2.03 -18.34
N PRO A 40 -26.36 2.28 -19.51
CA PRO A 40 -25.01 1.81 -19.77
C PRO A 40 -23.98 2.58 -18.93
N VAL A 41 -23.13 1.83 -18.23
CA VAL A 41 -21.97 2.41 -17.54
C VAL A 41 -20.84 2.63 -18.56
N PRO A 42 -20.27 3.85 -18.68
CA PRO A 42 -19.13 4.09 -19.55
C PRO A 42 -17.94 3.19 -19.17
N LYS A 43 -17.40 2.47 -20.16
CA LYS A 43 -16.30 1.51 -19.95
C LYS A 43 -15.04 2.21 -19.44
N GLU A 44 -14.81 3.43 -19.88
CA GLU A 44 -13.68 4.28 -19.50
C GLU A 44 -13.75 4.62 -18.00
N ARG A 45 -14.95 4.94 -17.51
CA ARG A 45 -15.17 5.26 -16.09
C ARG A 45 -15.00 4.02 -15.21
N LEU A 46 -15.51 2.86 -15.63
CA LEU A 46 -15.31 1.62 -14.91
C LEU A 46 -13.83 1.20 -14.91
N LEU A 47 -13.14 1.37 -16.03
CA LEU A 47 -11.72 1.10 -16.13
C LEU A 47 -10.91 2.03 -15.21
N GLN A 48 -11.24 3.32 -15.15
CA GLN A 48 -10.60 4.26 -14.23
C GLN A 48 -10.77 3.82 -12.77
N VAL A 49 -12.00 3.48 -12.36
CA VAL A 49 -12.27 2.97 -10.99
C VAL A 49 -11.51 1.68 -10.71
N LEU A 50 -11.41 0.79 -11.68
CA LEU A 50 -10.64 -0.46 -11.57
C LEU A 50 -9.13 -0.18 -11.39
N VAL A 51 -8.58 0.77 -12.15
CA VAL A 51 -7.19 1.22 -12.04
C VAL A 51 -6.91 1.86 -10.68
N ASP A 52 -7.77 2.79 -10.25
CA ASP A 52 -7.63 3.48 -8.96
C ASP A 52 -7.73 2.51 -7.78
N THR A 53 -8.63 1.52 -7.88
CA THR A 53 -8.76 0.45 -6.88
C THR A 53 -7.50 -0.42 -6.85
N ALA A 54 -6.96 -0.80 -8.01
CA ALA A 54 -5.72 -1.58 -8.09
C ALA A 54 -4.52 -0.82 -7.49
N LEU A 55 -4.42 0.50 -7.73
CA LEU A 55 -3.39 1.37 -7.13
C LEU A 55 -3.52 1.44 -5.61
N LEU A 56 -4.74 1.59 -5.09
CA LEU A 56 -4.99 1.62 -3.66
C LEU A 56 -4.57 0.29 -3.00
N GLU A 57 -4.91 -0.83 -3.63
CA GLU A 57 -4.52 -2.17 -3.17
C GLU A 57 -3.00 -2.37 -3.15
N GLU A 58 -2.31 -1.94 -4.22
CA GLU A 58 -0.86 -2.02 -4.30
C GLU A 58 -0.21 -1.17 -3.19
N LYS A 59 -0.65 0.08 -3.02
CA LYS A 59 -0.14 0.96 -1.95
C LYS A 59 -0.39 0.37 -0.56
N LEU A 60 -1.60 -0.16 -0.31
CA LEU A 60 -1.93 -0.76 0.97
C LEU A 60 -1.06 -1.98 1.25
N ARG A 61 -0.86 -2.86 0.27
CA ARG A 61 0.04 -4.02 0.37
C ARG A 61 1.49 -3.59 0.58
N GLY A 62 1.96 -2.58 -0.14
CA GLY A 62 3.31 -2.04 -0.02
C GLY A 62 3.62 -1.46 1.36
N VAL A 63 2.63 -0.89 2.05
CA VAL A 63 2.79 -0.39 3.43
C VAL A 63 2.62 -1.51 4.46
N MET A 64 1.57 -2.32 4.33
CA MET A 64 1.22 -3.34 5.33
C MET A 64 2.15 -4.56 5.30
N GLY A 65 2.61 -4.99 4.12
CA GLY A 65 3.48 -6.16 3.95
C GLY A 65 4.76 -6.08 4.79
N PRO A 66 5.59 -5.03 4.64
CA PRO A 66 6.79 -4.86 5.44
C PRO A 66 6.51 -4.74 6.94
N LEU A 67 5.41 -4.10 7.34
CA LEU A 67 5.02 -3.97 8.74
C LEU A 67 4.66 -5.32 9.37
N VAL A 68 3.94 -6.17 8.65
CA VAL A 68 3.60 -7.52 9.10
C VAL A 68 4.86 -8.40 9.14
N ALA A 69 5.72 -8.33 8.13
CA ALA A 69 6.96 -9.11 8.07
C ALA A 69 7.94 -8.77 9.21
N ARG A 70 8.04 -7.50 9.60
CA ARG A 70 8.92 -7.03 10.68
C ARG A 70 8.29 -7.11 12.07
N ARG A 71 7.02 -7.55 12.18
CA ARG A 71 6.23 -7.51 13.41
C ARG A 71 6.90 -8.25 14.57
N ALA A 72 7.36 -9.48 14.35
CA ALA A 72 7.97 -10.31 15.39
C ALA A 72 9.30 -9.71 15.90
N ALA A 73 10.18 -9.30 14.98
CA ALA A 73 11.44 -8.64 15.32
C ALA A 73 11.21 -7.33 16.08
N ALA A 74 10.33 -6.47 15.57
CA ALA A 74 10.00 -5.21 16.23
C ALA A 74 9.38 -5.41 17.62
N TRP A 75 8.61 -6.49 17.82
CA TRP A 75 8.06 -6.81 19.13
C TRP A 75 9.16 -7.26 20.11
N ALA A 76 10.11 -8.09 19.67
CA ALA A 76 11.25 -8.53 20.47
C ALA A 76 12.15 -7.34 20.89
N ASP A 77 12.43 -6.42 19.96
CA ASP A 77 13.21 -5.21 20.26
C ASP A 77 12.52 -4.33 21.31
N LEU A 78 11.19 -4.17 21.20
CA LEU A 78 10.40 -3.41 22.16
C LEU A 78 10.34 -4.08 23.53
N GLN A 79 10.21 -5.41 23.56
CA GLN A 79 10.23 -6.20 24.80
C GLN A 79 11.55 -6.02 25.52
N LYS A 80 12.67 -6.22 24.80
CA LYS A 80 14.01 -6.09 25.34
C LYS A 80 14.24 -4.68 25.89
N ALA A 81 13.93 -3.65 25.11
CA ALA A 81 14.08 -2.27 25.56
C ALA A 81 13.23 -1.96 26.79
N ALA A 82 11.99 -2.47 26.88
CA ALA A 82 11.14 -2.26 28.05
C ALA A 82 11.67 -2.97 29.30
N ALA A 83 12.19 -4.20 29.15
CA ALA A 83 12.82 -4.95 30.24
C ALA A 83 14.11 -4.27 30.73
N GLU A 84 14.99 -3.84 29.82
CA GLU A 84 16.21 -3.09 30.13
C GLU A 84 15.91 -1.84 30.95
N ARG A 85 14.88 -1.07 30.60
CA ARG A 85 14.49 0.12 31.38
C ARG A 85 14.02 -0.21 32.79
N MET A 86 13.39 -1.36 33.01
CA MET A 86 13.04 -1.81 34.36
C MET A 86 14.28 -2.26 35.14
N GLY A 87 15.23 -2.92 34.47
CA GLY A 87 16.52 -3.30 35.06
C GLY A 87 17.38 -2.09 35.45
N ASP A 88 17.41 -1.06 34.61
CA ASP A 88 18.11 0.21 34.89
C ASP A 88 17.53 0.89 36.14
N LEU A 89 16.20 0.94 36.25
CA LEU A 89 15.52 1.49 37.44
C LEU A 89 15.79 0.63 38.68
N ALA A 90 15.76 -0.70 38.57
CA ALA A 90 16.11 -1.58 39.68
C ALA A 90 17.54 -1.36 40.17
N THR A 91 18.50 -1.20 39.24
CA THR A 91 19.91 -0.94 39.55
C THR A 91 20.14 0.46 40.11
N TYR A 92 19.32 1.43 39.71
CA TYR A 92 19.32 2.77 40.30
C TYR A 92 18.92 2.73 41.79
N PHE A 93 17.83 2.02 42.12
CA PHE A 93 17.35 1.89 43.50
C PHE A 93 18.16 0.91 44.37
N SER A 94 18.99 0.04 43.78
CA SER A 94 19.95 -0.79 44.52
C SER A 94 21.10 0.01 45.14
N GLY A 95 21.31 1.25 44.66
CA GLY A 95 22.39 2.13 45.11
C GLY A 95 23.75 1.83 44.47
N GLN A 96 23.83 0.90 43.51
CA GLN A 96 25.09 0.55 42.84
C GLN A 96 25.63 1.65 41.90
N HIS A 97 24.77 2.58 41.46
CA HIS A 97 25.15 3.61 40.48
C HIS A 97 25.31 5.04 41.04
N ALA A 98 25.07 5.29 42.33
CA ALA A 98 24.94 6.67 42.81
C ALA A 98 26.15 7.18 43.61
N LEU A 99 26.76 8.24 43.07
CA LEU A 99 27.48 9.30 43.82
C LEU A 99 26.59 9.97 44.91
N GLN A 100 25.29 9.64 44.96
CA GLN A 100 24.30 10.11 45.94
C GLN A 100 23.90 8.97 46.88
N ARG A 101 24.39 9.01 48.13
CA ARG A 101 24.19 7.98 49.17
C ARG A 101 22.73 7.73 49.62
N ASN A 102 21.76 8.55 49.21
CA ASN A 102 20.41 8.58 49.79
C ASN A 102 19.29 8.00 48.89
N VAL A 103 19.62 7.16 47.90
CA VAL A 103 18.64 6.68 46.90
C VAL A 103 18.32 5.17 47.02
N ARG A 104 18.97 4.46 47.96
CA ARG A 104 18.74 3.02 48.13
C ARG A 104 17.33 2.74 48.65
N ASN A 105 16.57 1.96 47.91
CA ASN A 105 15.27 1.42 48.32
C ASN A 105 15.13 -0.02 47.81
N GLU A 106 15.19 -0.99 48.73
CA GLU A 106 15.14 -2.43 48.42
C GLU A 106 13.75 -2.87 47.92
N ASP A 107 12.68 -2.23 48.41
CA ASP A 107 11.31 -2.52 47.98
C ASP A 107 11.10 -2.11 46.51
N LEU A 108 11.58 -0.92 46.13
CA LEU A 108 11.50 -0.43 44.76
C LEU A 108 12.43 -1.21 43.83
N GLU A 109 13.65 -1.56 44.27
CA GLU A 109 14.54 -2.45 43.52
C GLU A 109 13.84 -3.78 43.19
N GLY A 110 13.31 -4.46 44.21
CA GLY A 110 12.61 -5.74 44.04
C GLY A 110 11.38 -5.60 43.16
N TRP A 111 10.62 -4.51 43.30
CA TRP A 111 9.43 -4.26 42.50
C TRP A 111 9.74 -4.04 41.02
N PHE A 112 10.79 -3.28 40.68
CA PHE A 112 11.22 -3.06 39.30
C PHE A 112 11.81 -4.34 38.70
N ARG A 113 12.55 -5.14 39.48
CA ARG A 113 13.05 -6.45 39.06
C ARG A 113 11.91 -7.44 38.76
N ASP A 114 10.87 -7.49 39.59
CA ASP A 114 9.64 -8.26 39.29
C ASP A 114 8.96 -7.79 37.99
N LYS A 115 8.91 -6.47 37.71
CA LYS A 115 8.38 -5.99 36.43
C LYS A 115 9.25 -6.37 35.25
N GLN A 116 10.58 -6.30 35.39
CA GLN A 116 11.52 -6.74 34.37
C GLN A 116 11.27 -8.20 33.99
N GLU A 117 11.27 -9.11 34.98
CA GLU A 117 11.05 -10.54 34.76
C GLU A 117 9.69 -10.81 34.10
N ARG A 118 8.63 -10.12 34.53
CA ARG A 118 7.30 -10.24 33.92
C ARG A 118 7.27 -9.77 32.47
N ILE A 119 8.06 -8.76 32.10
CA ILE A 119 8.19 -8.29 30.71
C ILE A 119 8.98 -9.31 29.89
N GLU A 120 10.06 -9.87 30.42
CA GLU A 120 10.87 -10.90 29.76
C GLU A 120 10.09 -12.22 29.53
N GLN A 121 9.18 -12.56 30.44
CA GLN A 121 8.29 -13.72 30.32
C GLN A 121 7.12 -13.52 29.33
N LEU A 122 6.96 -12.33 28.75
CA LEU A 122 5.97 -12.14 27.68
C LEU A 122 6.42 -12.98 26.47
N VAL A 123 5.53 -13.83 25.96
CA VAL A 123 5.78 -14.63 24.76
C VAL A 123 4.86 -14.15 23.66
N PHE A 124 5.43 -13.85 22.49
CA PHE A 124 4.68 -13.50 21.29
C PHE A 124 4.88 -14.58 20.22
N GLY A 125 3.79 -15.27 19.86
CA GLY A 125 3.79 -16.32 18.85
C GLY A 125 2.43 -16.49 18.18
N ASP A 126 2.37 -17.30 17.11
CA ASP A 126 1.19 -17.41 16.24
C ASP A 126 -0.02 -18.13 16.87
N HIS A 127 0.17 -18.83 17.99
CA HIS A 127 -0.87 -19.66 18.65
C HIS A 127 -1.29 -19.12 20.03
N GLU A 128 -0.80 -17.94 20.43
CA GLU A 128 -1.09 -17.33 21.73
C GLU A 128 -2.39 -16.51 21.71
N ASP A 129 -3.10 -16.48 22.84
CA ASP A 129 -4.24 -15.59 23.02
C ASP A 129 -3.75 -14.13 23.12
N LEU A 130 -3.78 -13.44 21.99
CA LEU A 130 -3.41 -12.03 21.86
C LEU A 130 -4.18 -11.14 22.84
N LEU A 131 -5.41 -11.51 23.24
CA LEU A 131 -6.19 -10.76 24.22
C LEU A 131 -5.64 -10.96 25.63
N ALA A 132 -5.21 -12.17 25.99
CA ALA A 132 -4.55 -12.42 27.26
C ALA A 132 -3.19 -11.71 27.35
N LEU A 133 -2.38 -11.79 26.29
CA LEU A 133 -1.09 -11.09 26.21
C LEU A 133 -1.27 -9.57 26.32
N GLY A 134 -2.23 -9.01 25.58
CA GLY A 134 -2.58 -7.59 25.67
C GLY A 134 -3.02 -7.16 27.07
N ARG A 135 -3.80 -7.99 27.78
CA ARG A 135 -4.21 -7.74 29.17
C ARG A 135 -3.02 -7.77 30.14
N LYS A 136 -2.08 -8.72 29.98
CA LYS A 136 -0.84 -8.80 30.77
C LYS A 136 -0.01 -7.52 30.62
N ILE A 137 0.24 -7.10 29.38
CA ILE A 137 0.97 -5.85 29.08
C ILE A 137 0.25 -4.63 29.67
N GLY A 138 -1.08 -4.54 29.51
CA GLY A 138 -1.89 -3.47 30.07
C GLY A 138 -1.93 -3.46 31.61
N SER A 139 -1.73 -4.61 32.27
CA SER A 139 -1.58 -4.70 33.72
C SER A 139 -0.25 -4.09 34.17
N ILE A 140 0.86 -4.45 33.51
CA ILE A 140 2.20 -3.91 33.79
C ILE A 140 2.22 -2.39 33.58
N ALA A 141 1.68 -1.92 32.46
CA ALA A 141 1.63 -0.49 32.15
C ALA A 141 0.80 0.32 33.17
N ARG A 142 -0.26 -0.27 33.74
CA ARG A 142 -1.04 0.35 34.82
C ARG A 142 -0.28 0.35 36.15
N ALA A 143 0.41 -0.74 36.48
CA ALA A 143 1.25 -0.79 37.67
C ALA A 143 2.37 0.27 37.62
N LEU A 144 2.98 0.47 36.45
CA LEU A 144 3.94 1.55 36.21
C LEU A 144 3.31 2.94 36.36
N GLN A 145 2.07 3.14 35.92
CA GLN A 145 1.38 4.40 36.15
C GLN A 145 1.12 4.66 37.65
N GLN A 146 0.80 3.63 38.42
CA GLN A 146 0.53 3.77 39.85
C GLN A 146 1.80 4.10 40.65
N VAL A 147 2.95 3.55 40.25
CA VAL A 147 4.22 3.83 40.95
C VAL A 147 4.70 5.27 40.74
N GLU A 148 4.22 5.97 39.71
CA GLU A 148 4.49 7.41 39.50
C GLU A 148 3.93 8.29 40.63
N GLU A 149 2.89 7.82 41.33
CA GLU A 149 2.27 8.55 42.45
C GLU A 149 3.03 8.37 43.77
N PHE A 150 4.00 7.45 43.81
CA PHE A 150 4.76 7.19 45.02
C PHE A 150 5.70 8.37 45.28
N HIS A 151 5.67 8.87 46.51
CA HIS A 151 6.33 10.12 46.87
C HIS A 151 7.85 10.13 46.57
N GLU A 152 8.53 8.99 46.69
CA GLU A 152 9.97 8.85 46.39
C GLU A 152 10.28 8.92 44.89
N VAL A 153 9.33 8.48 44.05
CA VAL A 153 9.40 8.49 42.59
C VAL A 153 8.96 9.84 42.03
N ALA A 154 7.86 10.39 42.56
CA ALA A 154 7.29 11.67 42.15
C ALA A 154 8.24 12.86 42.34
N ARG A 155 9.16 12.77 43.31
CA ARG A 155 10.19 13.78 43.58
C ARG A 155 11.32 13.81 42.54
N GLN A 156 11.40 12.82 41.66
CA GLN A 156 12.51 12.60 40.74
C GLN A 156 12.03 12.63 39.28
N PRO A 157 12.06 13.81 38.61
CA PRO A 157 11.51 13.97 37.27
C PRO A 157 12.15 13.06 36.21
N HIS A 158 13.43 12.72 36.36
CA HIS A 158 14.11 11.79 35.46
C HIS A 158 13.54 10.37 35.55
N ILE A 159 13.14 9.91 36.74
CA ILE A 159 12.52 8.60 36.93
C ILE A 159 11.13 8.58 36.31
N LEU A 160 10.34 9.63 36.52
CA LEU A 160 9.01 9.77 35.90
C LEU A 160 9.11 9.72 34.37
N HIS A 161 10.12 10.37 33.79
CA HIS A 161 10.37 10.28 32.36
C HIS A 161 10.69 8.85 31.92
N PHE A 162 11.60 8.15 32.62
CA PHE A 162 11.96 6.75 32.33
C PHE A 162 10.76 5.80 32.41
N ILE A 163 9.89 5.95 33.43
CA ILE A 163 8.67 5.16 33.57
C ILE A 163 7.70 5.47 32.42
N GLY A 164 7.56 6.74 32.04
CA GLY A 164 6.78 7.16 30.88
C GLY A 164 7.28 6.54 29.57
N GLU A 165 8.59 6.50 29.35
CA GLU A 165 9.20 5.83 28.19
C GLU A 165 8.89 4.34 28.18
N ALA A 166 9.06 3.64 29.32
CA ALA A 166 8.75 2.22 29.44
C ALA A 166 7.27 1.92 29.15
N ARG A 167 6.35 2.74 29.68
CA ARG A 167 4.91 2.66 29.34
C ARG A 167 4.66 2.88 27.85
N GLY A 168 5.37 3.81 27.22
CA GLY A 168 5.33 4.04 25.78
C GLY A 168 5.78 2.82 24.97
N LEU A 169 6.83 2.12 25.39
CA LEU A 169 7.30 0.87 24.79
C LEU A 169 6.25 -0.24 24.91
N LEU A 170 5.68 -0.45 26.10
CA LEU A 170 4.60 -1.42 26.33
C LEU A 170 3.36 -1.15 25.47
N GLN A 171 2.95 0.13 25.33
CA GLN A 171 1.85 0.51 24.45
C GLN A 171 2.16 0.21 22.97
N ARG A 172 3.41 0.43 22.54
CA ARG A 172 3.85 0.08 21.18
C ARG A 172 3.83 -1.44 20.98
N MET A 173 4.22 -2.25 21.97
CA MET A 173 4.12 -3.71 21.90
C MET A 173 2.67 -4.17 21.63
N VAL A 174 1.69 -3.61 22.34
CA VAL A 174 0.26 -3.90 22.11
C VAL A 174 -0.17 -3.52 20.68
N ARG A 175 0.31 -2.39 20.16
CA ARG A 175 0.00 -1.97 18.78
C ARG A 175 0.63 -2.90 17.74
N THR A 176 1.89 -3.30 17.93
CA THR A 176 2.62 -4.21 17.05
C THR A 176 1.97 -5.61 17.03
N MET A 177 1.57 -6.12 18.19
CA MET A 177 0.84 -7.38 18.33
C MET A 177 -0.49 -7.36 17.56
N ASN A 178 -1.21 -6.24 17.62
CA ASN A 178 -2.49 -6.04 16.93
C ASN A 178 -2.37 -5.74 15.42
N LEU A 179 -1.16 -5.75 14.85
CA LEU A 179 -0.99 -5.74 13.40
C LEU A 179 -1.55 -7.06 12.85
N ASN A 180 -2.76 -6.97 12.31
CA ASN A 180 -3.54 -8.13 11.91
C ASN A 180 -3.03 -8.72 10.59
N GLY A 181 -2.33 -9.86 10.67
CA GLY A 181 -1.83 -10.60 9.50
C GLY A 181 -2.93 -10.98 8.52
N GLY A 182 -4.13 -11.32 9.02
CA GLY A 182 -5.30 -11.64 8.20
C GLY A 182 -5.85 -10.47 7.39
N THR A 183 -5.37 -9.24 7.63
CA THR A 183 -5.73 -8.08 6.81
C THR A 183 -5.23 -8.24 5.38
N LEU A 184 -3.99 -8.72 5.19
CA LEU A 184 -3.42 -8.94 3.87
C LEU A 184 -4.16 -10.06 3.12
N GLU A 185 -4.55 -11.11 3.84
CA GLU A 185 -5.37 -12.20 3.31
C GLU A 185 -6.77 -11.72 2.92
N THR A 186 -7.39 -10.87 3.75
CA THR A 186 -8.68 -10.24 3.44
C THR A 186 -8.56 -9.37 2.19
N VAL A 187 -7.50 -8.57 2.08
CA VAL A 187 -7.23 -7.75 0.88
C VAL A 187 -7.04 -8.65 -0.34
N ALA A 188 -6.26 -9.73 -0.25
CA ALA A 188 -6.06 -10.66 -1.35
C ALA A 188 -7.38 -11.31 -1.82
N THR A 189 -8.22 -11.70 -0.87
CA THR A 189 -9.53 -12.32 -1.16
C THR A 189 -10.50 -11.34 -1.82
N VAL A 190 -10.59 -10.12 -1.30
CA VAL A 190 -11.48 -9.07 -1.83
C VAL A 190 -10.97 -8.56 -3.18
N ALA A 191 -9.66 -8.49 -3.37
CA ALA A 191 -9.03 -8.02 -4.59
C ALA A 191 -9.03 -9.05 -5.73
N ASP A 192 -9.50 -10.28 -5.49
CA ASP A 192 -9.46 -11.33 -6.50
C ASP A 192 -10.25 -10.94 -7.76
N LEU A 193 -9.56 -10.91 -8.89
CA LEU A 193 -10.14 -10.60 -10.20
C LEU A 193 -10.34 -11.85 -11.07
N SER A 194 -10.30 -13.06 -10.51
CA SER A 194 -10.37 -14.33 -11.28
C SER A 194 -11.60 -14.52 -12.15
N TYR A 195 -12.69 -13.82 -11.84
CA TYR A 195 -13.91 -13.80 -12.64
C TYR A 195 -13.79 -12.99 -13.94
N ALA A 196 -12.80 -12.10 -14.07
CA ALA A 196 -12.78 -11.08 -15.11
C ALA A 196 -12.22 -11.56 -16.46
N TRP A 197 -11.68 -12.78 -16.57
CA TRP A 197 -11.00 -13.27 -17.79
C TRP A 197 -11.83 -13.06 -19.07
N LYS A 198 -13.12 -13.40 -19.05
CA LYS A 198 -14.00 -13.25 -20.21
C LYS A 198 -14.38 -11.78 -20.48
N ALA A 199 -14.49 -10.97 -19.44
CA ALA A 199 -14.87 -9.57 -19.56
C ALA A 199 -13.71 -8.68 -20.07
N LEU A 200 -12.46 -9.05 -19.77
CA LEU A 200 -11.29 -8.19 -19.97
C LEU A 200 -11.05 -7.79 -21.43
N ALA A 201 -11.29 -8.71 -22.37
CA ALA A 201 -11.13 -8.45 -23.81
C ALA A 201 -11.99 -7.26 -24.29
N ALA A 202 -13.16 -7.05 -23.68
CA ALA A 202 -14.07 -5.96 -24.03
C ALA A 202 -13.58 -4.56 -23.59
N TYR A 203 -12.55 -4.50 -22.76
CA TYR A 203 -11.95 -3.26 -22.22
C TYR A 203 -10.59 -2.92 -22.84
N GLN A 204 -10.06 -3.77 -23.73
CA GLN A 204 -8.74 -3.56 -24.33
C GLN A 204 -8.62 -2.19 -25.03
N GLN A 205 -9.62 -1.82 -25.82
CA GLN A 205 -9.65 -0.52 -26.50
C GLN A 205 -9.71 0.65 -25.51
N SER A 206 -10.49 0.52 -24.44
CA SER A 206 -10.56 1.56 -23.39
C SER A 206 -9.23 1.67 -22.62
N MET A 207 -8.46 0.59 -22.48
CA MET A 207 -7.10 0.63 -21.90
C MET A 207 -6.12 1.36 -22.81
N HIS A 208 -6.17 1.14 -24.12
CA HIS A 208 -5.40 1.92 -25.08
C HIS A 208 -5.78 3.40 -25.02
N GLY A 209 -7.08 3.71 -24.95
CA GLY A 209 -7.56 5.10 -24.78
C GLY A 209 -7.05 5.77 -23.50
N LEU A 210 -7.00 5.03 -22.40
CA LEU A 210 -6.51 5.53 -21.10
C LEU A 210 -4.99 5.80 -21.10
N LEU A 211 -4.21 5.04 -21.88
CA LEU A 211 -2.80 5.32 -22.15
C LEU A 211 -2.60 6.56 -23.02
N ALA A 212 -3.46 6.73 -24.04
CA ALA A 212 -3.39 7.86 -24.95
C ALA A 212 -3.70 9.21 -24.29
N GLN A 213 -4.53 9.21 -23.25
CA GLN A 213 -4.94 10.43 -22.55
C GLN A 213 -3.82 11.00 -21.66
N SER A 214 -3.14 10.15 -20.89
CA SER A 214 -2.07 10.59 -19.99
C SER A 214 -0.98 9.52 -19.78
N PRO A 215 0.31 9.88 -19.86
CA PRO A 215 1.44 8.97 -19.55
C PRO A 215 1.44 8.50 -18.09
N ASP A 216 0.96 9.32 -17.16
CA ASP A 216 0.88 8.97 -15.73
C ASP A 216 -0.03 7.75 -15.48
N SER A 217 -0.95 7.47 -16.41
CA SER A 217 -1.81 6.29 -16.40
C SER A 217 -1.04 4.96 -16.42
N VAL A 218 0.23 4.98 -16.83
CA VAL A 218 1.10 3.79 -16.87
C VAL A 218 1.29 3.18 -15.49
N LYS A 219 1.43 3.99 -14.43
CA LYS A 219 1.53 3.49 -13.04
C LYS A 219 0.25 2.75 -12.65
N GLY A 220 -0.89 3.29 -13.02
CA GLY A 220 -2.20 2.68 -12.81
C GLY A 220 -2.37 1.35 -13.55
N LEU A 221 -1.94 1.30 -14.80
CA LEU A 221 -1.99 0.06 -15.58
C LEU A 221 -1.04 -1.00 -15.07
N ARG A 222 0.14 -0.64 -14.58
CA ARG A 222 1.04 -1.59 -13.90
C ARG A 222 0.35 -2.23 -12.70
N ALA A 223 -0.29 -1.42 -11.85
CA ALA A 223 -1.04 -1.94 -10.70
C ALA A 223 -2.19 -2.85 -11.14
N LEU A 224 -2.91 -2.48 -12.20
CA LEU A 224 -3.95 -3.32 -12.78
C LEU A 224 -3.41 -4.64 -13.32
N PHE A 225 -2.27 -4.65 -14.03
CA PHE A 225 -1.65 -5.87 -14.53
C PHE A 225 -1.21 -6.80 -13.41
N LEU A 226 -0.68 -6.26 -12.30
CA LEU A 226 -0.39 -7.05 -11.11
C LEU A 226 -1.66 -7.65 -10.50
N LYS A 227 -2.77 -6.89 -10.47
CA LYS A 227 -4.08 -7.39 -10.03
C LYS A 227 -4.61 -8.50 -10.96
N LEU A 228 -4.40 -8.38 -12.27
CA LEU A 228 -4.81 -9.37 -13.27
C LEU A 228 -4.07 -10.71 -13.15
N ALA A 229 -2.88 -10.73 -12.53
CA ALA A 229 -2.19 -11.99 -12.23
C ALA A 229 -3.03 -12.93 -11.36
N SER A 230 -3.93 -12.38 -10.50
CA SER A 230 -4.82 -13.19 -9.67
C SER A 230 -5.78 -14.06 -10.51
N ILE A 231 -5.98 -13.75 -11.80
CA ILE A 231 -6.84 -14.54 -12.67
C ILE A 231 -6.39 -15.99 -12.79
N LEU A 232 -5.08 -16.21 -12.70
CA LEU A 232 -4.49 -17.54 -12.83
C LEU A 232 -4.58 -18.33 -11.53
N GLU A 233 -4.68 -17.67 -10.38
CA GLU A 233 -4.56 -18.34 -9.08
C GLU A 233 -5.68 -19.36 -8.84
N SER A 234 -6.94 -18.99 -9.11
CA SER A 234 -8.10 -19.85 -8.83
C SER A 234 -8.13 -21.10 -9.74
N PRO A 235 -8.00 -20.99 -11.08
CA PRO A 235 -7.92 -22.16 -11.96
C PRO A 235 -6.72 -23.06 -11.65
N LEU A 236 -5.54 -22.49 -11.42
CA LEU A 236 -4.32 -23.27 -11.14
C LEU A 236 -4.38 -24.00 -9.81
N ARG A 237 -5.01 -23.38 -8.78
CA ARG A 237 -5.23 -24.03 -7.49
C ARG A 237 -6.10 -25.28 -7.62
N ARG A 238 -7.15 -25.23 -8.44
CA ARG A 238 -8.04 -26.39 -8.69
C ARG A 238 -7.32 -27.53 -9.41
N ILE A 239 -6.51 -27.21 -10.42
CA ILE A 239 -5.74 -28.23 -11.16
C ILE A 239 -4.68 -28.87 -10.26
N ARG A 240 -4.01 -28.06 -9.44
CA ARG A 240 -3.07 -28.58 -8.44
C ARG A 240 -3.74 -29.51 -7.44
N GLN A 241 -4.95 -29.18 -6.99
CA GLN A 241 -5.76 -30.04 -6.12
C GLN A 241 -6.20 -31.35 -6.80
N ALA A 242 -6.36 -31.35 -8.12
CA ALA A 242 -6.66 -32.56 -8.89
C ALA A 242 -5.46 -33.52 -9.01
N GLY A 243 -4.27 -33.14 -8.52
CA GLY A 243 -3.13 -34.05 -8.36
C GLY A 243 -2.36 -34.40 -9.63
N ASN A 244 -2.58 -33.69 -10.75
CA ASN A 244 -1.87 -33.94 -12.01
C ASN A 244 -0.83 -32.83 -12.31
N PRO A 245 0.48 -33.07 -12.06
CA PRO A 245 1.52 -32.06 -12.25
C PRO A 245 1.74 -31.68 -13.72
N ALA A 246 1.64 -32.63 -14.66
CA ALA A 246 1.83 -32.35 -16.08
C ALA A 246 0.74 -31.42 -16.64
N GLN A 247 -0.51 -31.61 -16.20
CA GLN A 247 -1.62 -30.72 -16.56
C GLN A 247 -1.46 -29.32 -15.95
N TYR A 248 -0.93 -29.23 -14.72
CA TYR A 248 -0.67 -27.95 -14.08
C TYR A 248 0.33 -27.11 -14.89
N GLU A 249 1.46 -27.70 -15.30
CA GLU A 249 2.49 -26.99 -16.06
C GLU A 249 1.97 -26.50 -17.42
N LEU A 250 1.26 -27.37 -18.16
CA LEU A 250 0.68 -27.02 -19.46
C LEU A 250 -0.35 -25.88 -19.34
N VAL A 251 -1.27 -25.98 -18.38
CA VAL A 251 -2.33 -24.98 -18.22
C VAL A 251 -1.76 -23.66 -17.68
N SER A 252 -0.84 -23.71 -16.72
CA SER A 252 -0.12 -22.53 -16.23
C SER A 252 0.64 -21.82 -17.34
N GLY A 253 1.39 -22.57 -18.16
CA GLY A 253 2.12 -22.02 -19.31
C GLY A 253 1.19 -21.35 -20.32
N TYR A 254 0.09 -22.02 -20.69
CA TYR A 254 -0.88 -21.48 -21.64
C TYR A 254 -1.51 -20.15 -21.18
N TYR A 255 -2.09 -20.13 -19.97
CA TYR A 255 -2.78 -18.93 -19.50
C TYR A 255 -1.82 -17.79 -19.14
N SER A 256 -0.64 -18.10 -18.60
CA SER A 256 0.40 -17.09 -18.34
C SER A 256 0.87 -16.45 -19.64
N ALA A 257 1.14 -17.25 -20.69
CA ALA A 257 1.53 -16.73 -22.00
C ALA A 257 0.45 -15.82 -22.60
N ARG A 258 -0.83 -16.22 -22.49
CA ARG A 258 -1.95 -15.43 -22.99
C ARG A 258 -2.15 -14.11 -22.22
N LEU A 259 -1.98 -14.13 -20.90
CA LEU A 259 -2.00 -12.92 -20.09
C LEU A 259 -0.84 -11.98 -20.47
N VAL A 260 0.37 -12.51 -20.63
CA VAL A 260 1.54 -11.73 -21.07
C VAL A 260 1.32 -11.13 -22.46
N GLN A 261 0.75 -11.89 -23.39
CA GLN A 261 0.41 -11.40 -24.73
C GLN A 261 -0.59 -10.24 -24.67
N PHE A 262 -1.63 -10.35 -23.84
CA PHE A 262 -2.60 -9.29 -23.61
C PHE A 262 -1.95 -8.02 -23.04
N MET A 263 -1.09 -8.17 -22.02
CA MET A 263 -0.34 -7.06 -21.43
C MET A 263 0.58 -6.38 -22.46
N ARG A 264 1.33 -7.17 -23.24
CA ARG A 264 2.21 -6.67 -24.31
C ARG A 264 1.43 -5.89 -25.37
N SER A 265 0.29 -6.41 -25.82
CA SER A 265 -0.56 -5.71 -26.80
C SER A 265 -1.09 -4.38 -26.27
N THR A 266 -1.38 -4.30 -24.97
CA THR A 266 -1.82 -3.06 -24.33
C THR A 266 -0.67 -2.06 -24.20
N LEU A 267 0.52 -2.54 -23.80
CA LEU A 267 1.72 -1.71 -23.58
C LEU A 267 2.40 -1.26 -24.89
N GLN A 268 2.23 -1.97 -26.00
CA GLN A 268 2.76 -1.57 -27.32
C GLN A 268 2.22 -0.22 -27.80
N GLU A 269 1.12 0.26 -27.21
CA GLU A 269 0.59 1.59 -27.48
C GLU A 269 1.48 2.70 -26.90
N ILE A 270 2.25 2.42 -25.84
CA ILE A 270 3.13 3.42 -25.20
C ILE A 270 4.21 3.92 -26.18
N PRO A 271 5.03 3.04 -26.81
CA PRO A 271 5.99 3.49 -27.81
C PRO A 271 5.33 4.26 -28.96
N ARG A 272 4.15 3.83 -29.45
CA ARG A 272 3.45 4.52 -30.54
C ARG A 272 3.07 5.95 -30.16
N LEU A 273 2.57 6.14 -28.95
CA LEU A 273 2.23 7.46 -28.42
C LEU A 273 3.49 8.32 -28.25
N LEU A 274 4.55 7.78 -27.68
CA LEU A 274 5.81 8.50 -27.49
C LEU A 274 6.43 8.92 -28.82
N PHE A 275 6.53 8.01 -29.80
CA PHE A 275 7.05 8.35 -31.12
C PHE A 275 6.12 9.31 -31.88
N GLY A 276 4.80 9.22 -31.70
CA GLY A 276 3.84 10.18 -32.22
C GLY A 276 4.04 11.58 -31.65
N LEU A 277 4.21 11.70 -30.33
CA LEU A 277 4.50 12.97 -29.66
C LEU A 277 5.85 13.55 -30.09
N LEU A 278 6.89 12.71 -30.20
CA LEU A 278 8.21 13.12 -30.70
C LEU A 278 8.14 13.58 -32.16
N GLY A 279 7.35 12.90 -33.00
CA GLY A 279 7.08 13.32 -34.38
C GLY A 279 6.43 14.70 -34.43
N GLN A 280 5.39 14.93 -33.63
CA GLN A 280 4.74 16.24 -33.51
C GLN A 280 5.70 17.33 -33.02
N ILE A 281 6.55 17.03 -32.02
CA ILE A 281 7.58 17.96 -31.55
C ILE A 281 8.56 18.28 -32.68
N SER A 282 9.00 17.27 -33.44
CA SER A 282 9.91 17.46 -34.58
C SER A 282 9.27 18.32 -35.67
N GLU A 283 8.02 18.07 -36.02
CA GLU A 283 7.27 18.85 -37.02
C GLU A 283 7.07 20.30 -36.58
N GLN A 284 6.67 20.54 -35.32
CA GLN A 284 6.51 21.89 -34.77
C GLN A 284 7.85 22.64 -34.64
N THR A 285 8.94 21.91 -34.42
CA THR A 285 10.30 22.47 -34.39
C THR A 285 10.81 22.78 -35.80
N ALA A 286 10.44 21.96 -36.80
CA ALA A 286 10.80 22.15 -38.21
C ALA A 286 9.92 23.19 -38.93
N ALA A 287 8.66 23.36 -38.53
CA ALA A 287 7.74 24.40 -39.02
C ALA A 287 8.10 25.80 -38.50
N ARG A 288 9.14 25.91 -37.66
CA ARG A 288 9.69 27.18 -37.22
C ARG A 288 10.27 27.91 -38.45
N PRO A 289 9.94 29.20 -38.65
CA PRO A 289 10.49 29.92 -39.80
C PRO A 289 12.01 29.96 -39.70
N ASP A 290 12.68 29.63 -40.81
CA ASP A 290 14.13 29.80 -40.95
C ASP A 290 14.52 31.24 -40.62
N GLY A 291 15.75 31.38 -40.11
CA GLY A 291 16.27 32.58 -39.45
C GLY A 291 15.82 33.91 -40.08
N LEU A 292 15.47 34.85 -39.20
CA LEU A 292 15.17 36.24 -39.53
C LEU A 292 16.28 36.80 -40.44
N GLY A 293 15.94 37.13 -41.69
CA GLY A 293 16.85 37.80 -42.63
C GLY A 293 17.32 39.17 -42.12
N SER A 294 18.38 39.73 -42.70
CA SER A 294 19.05 40.94 -42.18
C SER A 294 18.22 42.23 -42.24
N ARG A 295 17.04 42.24 -42.88
CA ARG A 295 16.10 43.36 -42.93
C ARG A 295 14.65 42.87 -42.93
N ILE A 296 13.85 43.32 -41.97
CA ILE A 296 12.50 42.81 -41.71
C ILE A 296 11.58 43.97 -41.29
N SER A 297 10.32 43.95 -41.72
CA SER A 297 9.32 44.93 -41.30
C SER A 297 8.86 44.65 -39.85
N LEU A 298 8.36 45.68 -39.17
CA LEU A 298 7.92 45.56 -37.77
C LEU A 298 6.70 44.63 -37.62
N GLN A 299 5.87 44.52 -38.68
CA GLN A 299 4.75 43.58 -38.74
C GLN A 299 5.22 42.13 -38.88
N ASP A 300 6.22 41.86 -39.72
CA ASP A 300 6.78 40.52 -39.91
C ASP A 300 7.51 40.02 -38.65
N PHE A 301 8.14 40.94 -37.90
CA PHE A 301 8.74 40.64 -36.60
C PHE A 301 7.69 40.29 -35.53
N HIS A 302 6.56 41.00 -35.51
CA HIS A 302 5.44 40.67 -34.62
C HIS A 302 4.80 39.32 -34.97
N ALA A 303 4.65 39.01 -36.26
CA ALA A 303 4.15 37.72 -36.72
C ALA A 303 5.10 36.57 -36.34
N TYR A 304 6.41 36.76 -36.52
CA TYR A 304 7.44 35.78 -36.13
C TYR A 304 7.47 35.53 -34.62
N THR A 305 7.43 36.59 -33.81
CA THR A 305 7.44 36.47 -32.34
C THR A 305 6.19 35.77 -31.81
N SER A 306 5.01 36.09 -32.36
CA SER A 306 3.73 35.47 -31.98
C SER A 306 3.70 33.98 -32.33
N GLY A 307 4.05 33.61 -33.57
CA GLY A 307 4.09 32.20 -33.99
C GLY A 307 5.18 31.38 -33.28
N SER A 308 6.34 31.98 -33.00
CA SER A 308 7.42 31.31 -32.26
C SER A 308 7.07 31.07 -30.78
N HIS A 309 6.27 31.95 -30.17
CA HIS A 309 5.81 31.80 -28.79
C HIS A 309 4.75 30.68 -28.69
N GLU A 310 3.81 30.63 -29.63
CA GLU A 310 2.78 29.59 -29.69
C GLU A 310 3.38 28.20 -29.95
N ALA A 311 4.35 28.09 -30.86
CA ALA A 311 5.08 26.85 -31.10
C ALA A 311 5.87 26.39 -29.86
N ARG A 312 6.54 27.32 -29.15
CA ARG A 312 7.27 27.00 -27.90
C ARG A 312 6.34 26.54 -26.77
N HIS A 313 5.20 27.20 -26.61
CA HIS A 313 4.20 26.80 -25.63
C HIS A 313 3.66 25.40 -25.95
N THR A 314 3.37 25.13 -27.22
CA THR A 314 2.88 23.81 -27.68
C THR A 314 3.91 22.71 -27.48
N VAL A 315 5.18 22.95 -27.84
CA VAL A 315 6.28 21.99 -27.57
C VAL A 315 6.46 21.75 -26.07
N GLY A 316 6.35 22.79 -25.23
CA GLY A 316 6.40 22.65 -23.78
C GLY A 316 5.26 21.78 -23.22
N LEU A 317 4.04 21.94 -23.74
CA LEU A 317 2.91 21.08 -23.39
C LEU A 317 3.11 19.63 -23.84
N LEU A 318 3.64 19.41 -25.05
CA LEU A 318 3.90 18.06 -25.58
C LEU A 318 5.05 17.36 -24.83
N THR A 319 6.07 18.10 -24.41
CA THR A 319 7.21 17.57 -23.65
C THR A 319 6.80 17.18 -22.23
N ASN A 320 5.88 17.93 -21.59
CA ASN A 320 5.30 17.53 -20.31
C ASN A 320 4.42 16.27 -20.38
N ARG A 321 4.06 15.81 -21.59
CA ARG A 321 3.31 14.57 -21.83
C ARG A 321 4.21 13.40 -22.23
N ILE A 322 5.53 13.51 -22.11
CA ILE A 322 6.49 12.41 -22.27
C ILE A 322 6.99 11.98 -20.90
#